data_AF-G9KBS6-F1
#
_entry.id   AF-G9KBS6-F1
#
_cell.length_a   1.000
_cell.length_b   1.000
_cell.length_c   1.000
_cell.angle_alpha   90.00
_cell.angle_beta   90.00
_cell.angle_gamma   90.00
#
_symmetry.space_group_name_H-M   'P 1'
#
loop_
_entity.id
_entity.type
_entity.pdbx_description
1 polymer ?
#
loop_
_entity_poly.entity_id
_entity_poly.type
_entity_poly.pdbx_seq_one_letter_code
_entity_poly.pdbx_strand_id
1 'polypeptide(L)'
;AARGVGMLARLPLCAQRGQVLRPTHRLLSYPGPVAADLKREEQSSRNVETGSEDKTPKKKFSEVQKERREQAQRTVLIHCPSKISEKKFLKYLSQHGPISNHFFYESFGLYAVVEFCQKESVTSLQNVTRTPSMDTEAAIPFKSRFFNVKMKNPSNQTSEQPCIQCSNHTPPSSKKLSELLCYAESLVMQKV
;
A
#
# COMPACT_ATOMS: atom_id res chain seq x y z
N ALA A 1 -36.95 42.46 -44.22
CA ALA A 1 -35.53 42.15 -44.53
C ALA A 1 -34.69 42.71 -43.39
N ALA A 2 -33.70 42.06 -42.78
CA ALA A 2 -32.83 40.97 -43.21
C ALA A 2 -32.51 40.02 -42.04
N ARG A 3 -32.29 38.74 -42.37
CA ARG A 3 -31.91 37.65 -41.46
C ARG A 3 -30.39 37.67 -41.27
N GLY A 4 -29.91 37.80 -40.04
CA GLY A 4 -28.50 37.61 -39.70
C GLY A 4 -28.25 36.14 -39.33
N VAL A 5 -27.72 35.37 -40.28
CA VAL A 5 -27.33 33.96 -40.10
C VAL A 5 -25.90 33.92 -39.55
N GLY A 6 -25.74 33.63 -38.26
CA GLY A 6 -24.43 33.37 -37.66
C GLY A 6 -23.97 31.96 -38.01
N MET A 7 -22.98 31.85 -38.90
CA MET A 7 -22.34 30.59 -39.29
C MET A 7 -21.52 30.01 -38.13
N LEU A 8 -21.91 28.82 -37.65
CA LEU A 8 -21.07 27.97 -36.81
C LEU A 8 -19.96 27.36 -37.67
N ALA A 9 -18.72 27.83 -37.50
CA ALA A 9 -17.55 27.18 -38.06
C ALA A 9 -17.29 25.86 -37.30
N ARG A 10 -17.52 24.72 -37.98
CA ARG A 10 -17.13 23.40 -37.49
C ARG A 10 -15.61 23.24 -37.63
N LEU A 11 -14.91 23.05 -36.51
CA LEU A 11 -13.52 22.59 -36.51
C LEU A 11 -13.47 21.10 -36.86
N PRO A 12 -12.54 20.64 -37.71
CA PRO A 12 -12.40 19.23 -38.03
C PRO A 12 -11.79 18.47 -36.84
N LEU A 13 -12.44 17.37 -36.48
CA LEU A 13 -11.91 16.35 -35.57
C LEU A 13 -10.74 15.63 -36.26
N CYS A 14 -9.51 16.00 -35.91
CA CYS A 14 -8.34 15.18 -36.24
C CYS A 14 -8.38 13.90 -35.38
N ALA A 15 -8.89 12.82 -35.97
CA ALA A 15 -8.71 11.47 -35.46
C ALA A 15 -7.28 11.02 -35.75
N GLN A 16 -6.30 11.43 -34.94
CA GLN A 16 -5.01 10.73 -34.91
C GLN A 16 -5.14 9.51 -34.02
N ARG A 17 -5.33 8.36 -34.67
CA ARG A 17 -5.17 7.03 -34.09
C ARG A 17 -3.68 6.83 -33.78
N GLY A 18 -3.25 7.27 -32.60
CA GLY A 18 -1.89 7.01 -32.12
C GLY A 18 -1.65 5.51 -32.08
N GLN A 19 -0.80 5.00 -32.97
CA GLN A 19 -0.24 3.67 -32.82
C GLN A 19 0.65 3.69 -31.59
N VAL A 20 0.20 3.04 -30.52
CA VAL A 20 1.01 2.78 -29.33
C VAL A 20 2.15 1.85 -29.74
N LEU A 21 3.33 2.41 -29.97
CA LEU A 21 4.57 1.66 -30.03
C LEU A 21 4.81 1.05 -28.66
N ARG A 22 4.50 -0.25 -28.54
CA ARG A 22 4.82 -1.05 -27.36
C ARG A 22 6.35 -1.09 -27.22
N PRO A 23 6.92 -0.89 -26.02
CA PRO A 23 8.34 -1.11 -25.81
C PRO A 23 8.65 -2.58 -26.06
N THR A 24 9.45 -2.87 -27.08
CA THR A 24 10.08 -4.18 -27.26
C THR A 24 10.86 -4.52 -26.01
N HIS A 25 10.52 -5.64 -25.38
CA HIS A 25 11.30 -6.25 -24.31
C HIS A 25 12.77 -6.33 -24.73
N ARG A 26 13.64 -5.58 -24.05
CA ARG A 26 15.09 -5.78 -24.15
C ARG A 26 15.43 -7.11 -23.47
N LEU A 27 15.45 -8.20 -24.24
CA LEU A 27 16.20 -9.38 -23.85
C LEU A 27 17.69 -9.02 -23.91
N LEU A 28 18.32 -8.93 -22.74
CA LEU A 28 19.78 -8.96 -22.65
C LEU A 28 20.20 -10.43 -22.74
N SER A 29 20.31 -10.92 -23.97
CA SER A 29 20.96 -12.20 -24.27
C SER A 29 22.47 -11.95 -24.34
N TYR A 30 23.22 -12.42 -23.35
CA TYR A 30 24.68 -12.53 -23.44
C TYR A 30 25.03 -13.82 -24.20
N PRO A 31 25.83 -13.76 -25.28
CA PRO A 31 26.36 -14.96 -25.92
C PRO A 31 27.56 -15.48 -25.10
N GLY A 32 27.37 -16.63 -24.44
CA GLY A 32 28.45 -17.39 -23.81
C GLY A 32 28.88 -18.57 -24.70
N PRO A 33 30.16 -18.97 -24.70
CA PRO A 33 30.69 -19.96 -25.64
C PRO A 33 30.13 -21.36 -25.43
N VAL A 34 29.96 -22.06 -26.56
CA VAL A 34 29.60 -23.48 -26.69
C VAL A 34 30.57 -24.35 -25.90
N ALA A 35 30.06 -25.10 -24.92
CA ALA A 35 30.76 -26.22 -24.30
C ALA A 35 29.93 -27.48 -24.51
N ALA A 36 30.59 -28.48 -25.08
CA ALA A 36 30.01 -29.72 -25.57
C ALA A 36 29.44 -30.60 -24.45
N ASP A 37 28.46 -31.39 -24.88
CA ASP A 37 27.80 -32.52 -24.25
C ASP A 37 28.79 -33.49 -23.56
N LEU A 38 28.58 -33.77 -22.27
CA LEU A 38 29.16 -34.94 -21.60
C LEU A 38 28.17 -35.48 -20.56
N LYS A 39 27.46 -36.55 -20.95
CA LYS A 39 26.75 -37.45 -20.04
C LYS A 39 27.65 -37.87 -18.88
N ARG A 40 27.15 -37.76 -17.66
CA ARG A 40 27.54 -38.65 -16.55
C ARG A 40 26.37 -38.84 -15.60
N GLU A 41 25.76 -40.02 -15.68
CA GLU A 41 25.05 -40.62 -14.55
C GLU A 41 26.07 -40.83 -13.42
N GLU A 42 25.76 -40.39 -12.21
CA GLU A 42 26.15 -41.15 -11.02
C GLU A 42 25.21 -40.89 -9.85
N GLN A 43 25.03 -41.96 -9.09
CA GLN A 43 23.94 -42.27 -8.21
C GLN A 43 24.40 -42.15 -6.75
N SER A 44 23.48 -41.79 -5.85
CA SER A 44 23.48 -42.08 -4.40
C SER A 44 24.55 -41.44 -3.50
N SER A 45 24.09 -40.60 -2.55
CA SER A 45 24.60 -40.66 -1.18
C SER A 45 23.60 -40.06 -0.16
N ARG A 46 22.87 -40.98 0.49
CA ARG A 46 22.58 -41.00 1.94
C ARG A 46 22.51 -39.65 2.65
N ASN A 47 21.30 -39.11 2.83
CA ASN A 47 21.05 -38.01 3.77
C ASN A 47 20.80 -38.60 5.17
N VAL A 48 21.74 -38.37 6.09
CA VAL A 48 21.62 -38.68 7.52
C VAL A 48 20.84 -37.54 8.18
N GLU A 49 19.74 -37.90 8.83
CA GLU A 49 18.94 -37.01 9.67
C GLU A 49 19.76 -36.48 10.85
N THR A 50 19.84 -35.16 11.01
CA THR A 50 19.98 -34.53 12.34
C THR A 50 19.44 -33.11 12.29
N GLY A 51 18.59 -32.75 13.25
CA GLY A 51 18.24 -31.35 13.55
C GLY A 51 16.81 -30.98 13.21
N SER A 52 15.97 -30.98 14.23
CA SER A 52 14.62 -30.43 14.24
C SER A 52 14.64 -28.92 13.95
N GLU A 53 14.61 -28.54 12.67
CA GLU A 53 14.13 -27.20 12.29
C GLU A 53 12.61 -27.20 12.39
N ASP A 54 12.06 -26.14 12.97
CA ASP A 54 10.66 -25.75 12.90
C ASP A 54 10.26 -25.63 11.42
N LYS A 55 9.84 -26.76 10.81
CA LYS A 55 9.52 -26.87 9.38
C LYS A 55 8.15 -26.24 9.11
N THR A 56 7.99 -24.96 9.44
CA THR A 56 7.02 -24.17 8.70
C THR A 56 7.48 -24.19 7.24
N PRO A 57 6.66 -24.69 6.31
CA PRO A 57 7.04 -24.73 4.90
C PRO A 57 7.40 -23.32 4.46
N LYS A 58 8.64 -23.14 3.99
CA LYS A 58 9.09 -21.84 3.47
C LYS A 58 8.22 -21.49 2.27
N LYS A 59 7.30 -20.53 2.47
CA LYS A 59 6.42 -20.03 1.42
C LYS A 59 7.26 -19.58 0.24
N LYS A 60 6.83 -19.91 -0.97
CA LYS A 60 7.47 -19.39 -2.18
C LYS A 60 7.25 -17.88 -2.26
N PHE A 61 8.17 -17.17 -2.93
CA PHE A 61 8.04 -15.74 -3.14
C PHE A 61 6.70 -15.33 -3.78
N SER A 62 6.24 -16.11 -4.76
CA SER A 62 4.94 -15.89 -5.42
C SER A 62 3.75 -16.02 -4.48
N GLU A 63 3.82 -16.96 -3.53
CA GLU A 63 2.79 -17.16 -2.51
C GLU A 63 2.74 -15.97 -1.55
N VAL A 64 3.91 -15.49 -1.11
CA VAL A 64 4.02 -14.27 -0.29
C VAL A 64 3.45 -13.07 -1.02
N GLN A 65 3.79 -12.87 -2.30
CA GLN A 65 3.25 -11.75 -3.07
C GLN A 65 1.72 -11.82 -3.23
N LYS A 66 1.18 -13.01 -3.48
CA LYS A 66 -0.27 -13.22 -3.61
C LYS A 66 -0.97 -12.91 -2.29
N GLU A 67 -0.47 -13.45 -1.17
CA GLU A 67 -1.00 -13.20 0.16
C GLU A 67 -0.99 -11.71 0.52
N ARG A 68 0.15 -11.02 0.30
CA ARG A 68 0.25 -9.58 0.59
C ARG A 68 -0.67 -8.75 -0.30
N ARG A 69 -0.91 -9.17 -1.55
CA ARG A 69 -1.88 -8.51 -2.44
C ARG A 69 -3.31 -8.71 -1.96
N GLU A 70 -3.68 -9.91 -1.53
CA GLU A 70 -5.01 -10.21 -0.99
C GLU A 70 -5.28 -9.41 0.30
N GLN A 71 -4.30 -9.36 1.21
CA GLN A 71 -4.34 -8.49 2.39
C GLN A 71 -4.55 -7.03 1.97
N ALA A 72 -3.71 -6.53 1.05
CA ALA A 72 -3.80 -5.16 0.59
C ALA A 72 -5.15 -4.84 -0.05
N GLN A 73 -5.87 -5.80 -0.66
CA GLN A 73 -7.19 -5.59 -1.26
C GLN A 73 -8.30 -5.29 -0.25
N ARG A 74 -8.20 -5.84 0.97
CA ARG A 74 -9.13 -5.63 2.09
C ARG A 74 -8.65 -4.57 3.10
N THR A 75 -7.58 -3.85 2.75
CA THR A 75 -7.02 -2.76 3.55
C THR A 75 -7.45 -1.39 3.01
N VAL A 76 -7.66 -0.45 3.93
CA VAL A 76 -7.97 0.96 3.66
C VAL A 76 -6.95 1.88 4.30
N LEU A 77 -6.76 3.06 3.70
CA LEU A 77 -5.94 4.14 4.25
C LEU A 77 -6.86 5.28 4.69
N ILE A 78 -6.71 5.76 5.92
CA ILE A 78 -7.60 6.76 6.51
C ILE A 78 -6.77 7.91 7.04
N HIS A 79 -7.02 9.11 6.54
CA HIS A 79 -6.53 10.35 7.15
C HIS A 79 -7.38 10.69 8.38
N CYS A 80 -6.71 10.83 9.52
CA CYS A 80 -7.32 10.96 10.83
C CYS A 80 -7.16 12.39 11.38
N PRO A 81 -8.11 12.88 12.19
CA PRO A 81 -7.89 14.05 13.02
C PRO A 81 -6.74 13.82 14.01
N SER A 82 -5.96 14.86 14.32
CA SER A 82 -4.81 14.78 15.23
C SER A 82 -5.16 14.32 16.65
N LYS A 83 -6.41 14.49 17.08
CA LYS A 83 -6.93 14.11 18.39
C LYS A 83 -8.05 13.09 18.28
N ILE A 84 -7.74 11.91 17.75
CA ILE A 84 -8.70 10.79 17.67
C ILE A 84 -8.40 9.78 18.77
N SER A 85 -9.45 9.18 19.33
CA SER A 85 -9.32 8.04 20.24
C SER A 85 -9.34 6.76 19.43
N GLU A 86 -8.27 5.97 19.52
CA GLU A 86 -8.14 4.67 18.84
C GLU A 86 -9.36 3.77 19.12
N LYS A 87 -9.78 3.65 20.39
CA LYS A 87 -10.94 2.84 20.78
C LYS A 87 -12.22 3.28 20.08
N LYS A 88 -12.48 4.60 19.99
CA LYS A 88 -13.68 5.13 19.30
C LYS A 88 -13.58 4.92 17.79
N PHE A 89 -12.39 5.11 17.24
CA PHE A 89 -12.09 4.91 15.82
C PHE A 89 -12.32 3.46 15.39
N LEU A 90 -11.72 2.49 16.08
CA LEU A 90 -11.90 1.08 15.78
C LEU A 90 -13.35 0.64 16.00
N LYS A 91 -14.00 1.11 17.08
CA LYS A 91 -15.42 0.82 17.32
C LYS A 91 -16.32 1.28 16.17
N TYR A 92 -16.03 2.44 15.57
CA TYR A 92 -16.76 2.91 14.41
C TYR A 92 -16.53 2.00 13.20
N LEU A 93 -15.27 1.69 12.90
CA LEU A 93 -14.92 0.85 11.74
C LEU A 93 -15.44 -0.59 11.87
N SER A 94 -15.48 -1.15 13.09
CA SER A 94 -16.00 -2.49 13.34
C SER A 94 -17.48 -2.65 12.96
N GLN A 95 -18.24 -1.57 12.80
CA GLN A 95 -19.61 -1.61 12.29
C GLN A 95 -19.68 -2.07 10.83
N HIS A 96 -18.60 -1.88 10.07
CA HIS A 96 -18.49 -2.30 8.68
C HIS A 96 -17.94 -3.71 8.51
N GLY A 97 -17.32 -4.26 9.56
CA GLY A 97 -16.83 -5.64 9.62
C GLY A 97 -15.67 -5.81 10.59
N PRO A 98 -15.28 -7.06 10.89
CA PRO A 98 -14.18 -7.34 11.81
C PRO A 98 -12.84 -6.84 11.25
N ILE A 99 -12.02 -6.28 12.14
CA ILE A 99 -10.69 -5.73 11.84
C ILE A 99 -9.65 -6.80 12.15
N SER A 100 -8.80 -7.11 11.17
CA SER A 100 -7.72 -8.08 11.29
C SER A 100 -6.46 -7.45 11.88
N ASN A 101 -6.10 -6.27 11.39
CA ASN A 101 -4.91 -5.55 11.81
C ASN A 101 -5.09 -4.05 11.57
N HIS A 102 -4.40 -3.23 12.35
CA HIS A 102 -4.33 -1.79 12.13
C HIS A 102 -3.05 -1.22 12.71
N PHE A 103 -2.60 -0.11 12.14
CA PHE A 103 -1.56 0.72 12.74
C PHE A 103 -1.75 2.18 12.33
N PHE A 104 -1.22 3.07 13.16
CA PHE A 104 -1.18 4.50 12.89
C PHE A 104 0.22 4.90 12.50
N TYR A 105 0.36 5.87 11.60
CA TYR A 105 1.64 6.47 11.29
C TYR A 105 1.49 7.97 11.06
N GLU A 106 2.60 8.68 11.26
CA GLU A 106 2.66 10.11 11.05
C GLU A 106 3.49 10.44 9.81
N SER A 107 2.95 11.33 8.99
CA SER A 107 3.64 11.93 7.84
C SER A 107 3.23 13.41 7.78
N PHE A 108 2.64 13.91 6.69
CA PHE A 108 2.00 15.23 6.63
C PHE A 108 0.65 15.29 7.38
N GLY A 109 0.50 14.50 8.43
CA GLY A 109 -0.75 14.26 9.15
C GLY A 109 -0.75 12.88 9.80
N LEU A 110 -1.77 12.63 10.63
CA LEU A 110 -2.01 11.34 11.25
C LEU A 110 -2.78 10.44 10.29
N TYR A 111 -2.25 9.27 9.98
CA TYR A 111 -2.89 8.28 9.12
C TYR A 111 -3.07 6.96 9.86
N ALA A 112 -4.12 6.23 9.48
CA ALA A 112 -4.36 4.87 9.92
C ALA A 112 -4.44 3.93 8.71
N VAL A 113 -3.75 2.81 8.78
CA VAL A 113 -3.91 1.68 7.85
C VAL A 113 -4.74 0.63 8.57
N VAL A 114 -5.86 0.24 7.98
CA VAL A 114 -6.79 -0.72 8.61
C VAL A 114 -7.07 -1.86 7.64
N GLU A 115 -6.68 -3.06 8.04
CA GLU A 115 -6.97 -4.32 7.34
C GLU A 115 -8.25 -4.93 7.94
N PHE A 116 -9.30 -5.09 7.14
CA PHE A 116 -10.46 -5.87 7.53
C PHE A 116 -10.23 -7.37 7.30
N CYS A 117 -10.94 -8.25 8.02
CA CYS A 117 -10.87 -9.68 7.73
C CYS A 117 -11.51 -10.03 6.36
N GLN A 118 -12.51 -9.25 5.96
CA GLN A 118 -13.34 -9.46 4.77
C GLN A 118 -13.25 -8.26 3.82
N LYS A 119 -13.34 -8.52 2.52
CA LYS A 119 -13.25 -7.48 1.49
C LYS A 119 -14.53 -6.64 1.42
N GLU A 120 -15.65 -7.26 1.73
CA GLU A 120 -16.99 -6.69 1.75
C GLU A 120 -17.08 -5.53 2.75
N SER A 121 -16.29 -5.56 3.82
CA SER A 121 -16.18 -4.47 4.80
C SER A 121 -15.71 -3.16 4.17
N VAL A 122 -14.81 -3.23 3.18
CA VAL A 122 -14.36 -2.06 2.43
C VAL A 122 -15.51 -1.48 1.62
N THR A 123 -16.29 -2.34 0.94
CA THR A 123 -17.46 -1.91 0.17
C THR A 123 -18.53 -1.30 1.08
N SER A 124 -18.80 -1.91 2.24
CA SER A 124 -19.70 -1.39 3.27
C SER A 124 -19.30 0.02 3.70
N LEU A 125 -18.01 0.24 3.96
CA LEU A 125 -17.47 1.55 4.32
C LEU A 125 -17.61 2.57 3.16
N GLN A 126 -17.27 2.17 1.93
CA GLN A 126 -17.40 3.03 0.74
C GLN A 126 -18.86 3.48 0.48
N ASN A 127 -19.83 2.64 0.82
CA ASN A 127 -21.25 2.94 0.61
C ASN A 127 -21.75 4.05 1.53
N VAL A 128 -21.28 4.12 2.78
CA VAL A 128 -21.65 5.20 3.70
C VAL A 128 -20.84 6.48 3.52
N THR A 129 -19.76 6.42 2.74
CA THR A 129 -18.87 7.57 2.52
C THR A 129 -19.44 8.49 1.45
N ARG A 130 -19.36 9.81 1.71
CA ARG A 130 -19.81 10.86 0.79
C ARG A 130 -18.62 11.43 0.03
N THR A 131 -18.82 11.70 -1.27
CA THR A 131 -17.88 12.52 -2.04
C THR A 131 -17.94 13.95 -1.51
N PRO A 132 -16.80 14.59 -1.21
CA PRO A 132 -16.81 15.98 -0.81
C PRO A 132 -17.35 16.84 -1.97
N SER A 133 -18.36 17.66 -1.70
CA SER A 133 -18.77 18.74 -2.58
C SER A 133 -18.02 20.00 -2.14
N MET A 134 -17.09 20.49 -2.96
CA MET A 134 -16.55 21.83 -2.80
C MET A 134 -17.35 22.74 -3.73
N ASP A 135 -17.88 23.84 -3.22
CA ASP A 135 -18.78 24.72 -3.97
C ASP A 135 -18.12 25.33 -5.23
N THR A 136 -16.78 25.34 -5.28
CA THR A 136 -15.99 26.00 -6.32
C THR A 136 -15.19 25.03 -7.21
N GLU A 137 -15.12 23.74 -6.89
CA GLU A 137 -14.27 22.78 -7.62
C GLU A 137 -14.99 21.44 -7.83
N ALA A 138 -15.05 21.00 -9.09
CA ALA A 138 -15.67 19.73 -9.45
C ALA A 138 -14.82 18.56 -8.93
N ALA A 139 -15.30 17.88 -7.89
CA ALA A 139 -14.68 16.66 -7.40
C ALA A 139 -14.91 15.50 -8.38
N ILE A 140 -13.85 14.75 -8.69
CA ILE A 140 -13.96 13.51 -9.47
C ILE A 140 -14.70 12.47 -8.61
N PRO A 141 -15.85 11.93 -9.04
CA PRO A 141 -16.68 11.01 -8.25
C PRO A 141 -16.11 9.57 -8.27
N PHE A 142 -14.82 9.43 -7.98
CA PHE A 142 -14.16 8.13 -7.86
C PHE A 142 -14.04 7.73 -6.38
N LYS A 143 -14.72 6.64 -6.01
CA LYS A 143 -14.62 6.06 -4.66
C LYS A 143 -13.38 5.18 -4.56
N SER A 144 -12.32 5.74 -3.99
CA SER A 144 -11.09 5.00 -3.69
C SER A 144 -11.19 4.26 -2.34
N ARG A 145 -10.06 3.67 -1.89
CA ARG A 145 -9.90 3.10 -0.54
C ARG A 145 -9.13 4.04 0.40
N PHE A 146 -9.04 5.30 -0.01
CA PHE A 146 -8.50 6.39 0.79
C PHE A 146 -9.67 7.20 1.35
N PHE A 147 -9.71 7.34 2.67
CA PHE A 147 -10.79 8.02 3.38
C PHE A 147 -10.26 9.19 4.20
N ASN A 148 -11.12 10.15 4.47
CA ASN A 148 -10.83 11.26 5.37
C ASN A 148 -11.90 11.30 6.46
N VAL A 149 -11.49 11.08 7.71
CA VAL A 149 -12.40 11.11 8.86
C VAL A 149 -12.39 12.50 9.46
N LYS A 150 -13.58 13.08 9.64
CA LYS A 150 -13.77 14.36 10.33
C LYS A 150 -14.66 14.16 11.55
N MET A 151 -14.33 14.83 12.65
CA MET A 151 -15.20 14.87 13.83
C MET A 151 -16.36 15.82 13.60
N LYS A 152 -17.57 15.43 14.02
CA LYS A 152 -18.76 16.28 13.93
C LYS A 152 -18.65 17.53 14.81
N ASN A 153 -18.10 17.40 16.02
CA ASN A 153 -17.92 18.48 16.99
C ASN A 153 -16.47 18.49 17.50
N PRO A 154 -15.59 19.37 16.99
CA PRO A 154 -14.19 19.42 17.41
C PRO A 154 -13.98 20.05 18.81
N SER A 155 -14.96 20.79 19.34
CA SER A 155 -14.86 21.57 20.58
C SER A 155 -15.03 20.78 21.90
N ASN A 156 -15.60 19.57 21.86
CA ASN A 156 -15.91 18.80 23.08
C ASN A 156 -14.74 17.96 23.60
N GLN A 157 -13.50 18.37 23.33
CA GLN A 157 -12.31 17.61 23.73
C GLN A 157 -11.71 18.14 25.02
N THR A 158 -11.86 17.37 26.09
CA THR A 158 -11.02 17.44 27.29
C THR A 158 -9.58 17.15 26.87
N SER A 159 -8.62 18.00 27.22
CA SER A 159 -7.28 18.05 26.61
C SER A 159 -6.33 16.89 26.94
N GLU A 160 -6.81 15.81 27.56
CA GLU A 160 -5.97 14.78 28.19
C GLU A 160 -6.14 13.38 27.58
N GLN A 161 -6.40 13.28 26.28
CA GLN A 161 -6.38 11.97 25.63
C GLN A 161 -4.95 11.57 25.24
N PRO A 162 -4.48 10.36 25.58
CA PRO A 162 -3.13 9.92 25.25
C PRO A 162 -2.94 9.91 23.74
N CYS A 163 -1.78 10.42 23.30
CA CYS A 163 -1.37 10.40 21.90
C CYS A 163 -1.32 8.96 21.40
N ILE A 164 -1.85 8.71 20.21
CA ILE A 164 -1.85 7.37 19.61
C ILE A 164 -0.41 6.96 19.29
N GLN A 165 -0.05 5.73 19.63
CA GLN A 165 1.24 5.16 19.29
C GLN A 165 1.36 5.02 17.77
N CYS A 166 2.26 5.80 17.18
CA CYS A 166 2.53 5.76 15.75
C CYS A 166 3.72 4.84 15.44
N SER A 167 3.61 4.05 14.37
CA SER A 167 4.73 3.31 13.81
C SER A 167 5.67 4.24 13.07
N ASN A 168 6.96 4.06 13.33
CA ASN A 168 8.02 4.78 12.62
C ASN A 168 8.27 4.08 11.27
N HIS A 169 8.01 4.77 10.17
CA HIS A 169 8.28 4.25 8.82
C HIS A 169 9.55 4.83 8.20
N THR A 170 10.21 5.77 8.88
CA THR A 170 11.48 6.32 8.44
C THR A 170 12.63 5.53 9.08
N PRO A 171 13.68 5.21 8.31
CA PRO A 171 14.89 4.68 8.91
C PRO A 171 15.49 5.73 9.85
N PRO A 172 16.25 5.30 10.87
CA PRO A 172 17.01 6.21 11.71
C PRO A 172 17.93 7.11 10.85
N SER A 173 18.16 8.34 11.32
CA SER A 173 19.07 9.26 10.64
C SER A 173 20.50 8.71 10.61
N SER A 174 21.32 9.15 9.66
CA SER A 174 22.72 8.73 9.55
C SER A 174 23.50 8.94 10.86
N LYS A 175 23.25 10.05 11.57
CA LYS A 175 23.84 10.33 12.88
C LYS A 175 23.44 9.30 13.94
N LYS A 176 22.14 9.00 14.04
CA LYS A 176 21.64 8.00 14.98
C LYS A 176 22.12 6.60 14.61
N LEU A 177 22.20 6.30 13.32
CA LEU A 177 22.81 5.07 12.81
C LEU A 177 24.28 4.97 13.22
N SER A 178 25.09 6.02 13.02
CA SER A 178 26.50 5.97 13.42
C SER A 178 26.68 5.73 14.92
N GLU A 179 25.85 6.36 15.76
CA GLU A 179 25.86 6.12 17.21
C GLU A 179 25.53 4.66 17.51
N LEU A 180 24.43 4.12 16.96
CA LEU A 180 24.03 2.72 17.15
C LEU A 180 25.12 1.73 16.69
N LEU A 181 25.78 2.02 15.58
CA LEU A 181 26.84 1.18 15.03
C LEU A 181 28.12 1.21 15.88
N CYS A 182 28.42 2.33 16.55
CA CYS A 182 29.53 2.43 17.49
C CYS A 182 29.32 1.62 18.78
N TYR A 183 28.07 1.38 19.18
CA TYR A 183 27.73 0.57 20.36
C TYR A 183 27.56 -0.92 20.04
N ALA A 184 27.67 -1.34 18.77
CA ALA A 184 27.55 -2.74 18.39
C ALA A 184 28.80 -3.55 18.80
N GLU A 185 28.61 -4.68 19.47
CA GLU A 185 29.71 -5.55 19.95
C GLU A 185 30.45 -6.29 18.83
N SER A 186 29.85 -6.39 17.63
CA SER A 186 30.43 -7.09 16.48
C SER A 186 29.89 -6.56 15.16
N LEU A 187 30.72 -6.64 14.11
CA LEU A 187 30.32 -6.33 12.73
C LEU A 187 29.14 -7.17 12.24
N VAL A 188 28.96 -8.38 12.79
CA VAL A 188 27.82 -9.25 12.43
C VAL A 188 26.50 -8.74 13.04
N MET A 189 26.57 -7.98 14.14
CA MET A 189 25.40 -7.36 14.77
C MET A 189 25.05 -5.99 14.19
N GLN A 190 25.88 -5.46 13.28
CA GLN A 190 25.53 -4.30 12.46
C GLN A 190 24.56 -4.70 11.34
N LYS A 191 23.30 -4.97 11.69
CA LYS A 191 22.19 -5.10 10.72
C LYS A 191 21.27 -3.89 10.83
N VAL A 192 21.20 -3.14 9.73
CA VAL A 192 20.28 -2.02 9.50
C VAL A 192 19.03 -2.52 8.79
#